data_AF-D9UQ67-F1
#
_entry.id   AF-D9UQ67-F1
#
_cell.length_a   1.000
_cell.length_b   1.000
_cell.length_c   1.000
_cell.angle_alpha   90.00
_cell.angle_beta   90.00
_cell.angle_gamma   90.00
#
_symmetry.space_group_name_H-M   'P 1'
#
loop_
_entity.id
_entity.type
_entity.pdbx_description
1 polymer ?
#
loop_
_entity_poly.entity_id
_entity_poly.type
_entity_poly.pdbx_seq_one_letter_code
_entity_poly.pdbx_strand_id
1 'polypeptide(L)'
;MARWASAAEEAREGRGLGVLGAGPEGPAHVDLGGAQGPHLIIEGPAGSGRTELLRALAASLAAGERPPPARSSSSWTARAPSRRARGSACAL
;
A
#
# COMPACT_ATOMS: atom_id res chain seq x y z
N MET A 1 -10.24 -8.89 15.11
CA MET A 1 -10.29 -8.31 13.75
C MET A 1 -11.27 -7.14 13.61
N ALA A 2 -12.26 -6.95 14.50
CA ALA A 2 -13.31 -5.92 14.34
C ALA A 2 -12.86 -4.46 14.56
N ARG A 3 -11.91 -4.18 15.46
CA ARG A 3 -11.50 -2.81 15.81
C ARG A 3 -10.87 -2.01 14.65
N TRP A 4 -10.29 -2.69 13.67
CA TRP A 4 -9.59 -2.05 12.55
C TRP A 4 -10.55 -1.67 11.42
N ALA A 5 -11.62 -2.44 11.26
CA ALA A 5 -12.63 -2.19 10.23
C ALA A 5 -13.40 -0.89 10.50
N SER A 6 -13.78 -0.62 11.75
CA SER A 6 -14.46 0.63 12.12
C SER A 6 -13.56 1.86 11.92
N ALA A 7 -12.31 1.77 12.34
CA ALA A 7 -11.34 2.86 12.18
C ALA A 7 -11.02 3.14 10.70
N ALA A 8 -11.02 2.10 9.84
CA ALA A 8 -10.81 2.26 8.41
C ALA A 8 -11.98 2.97 7.71
N GLU A 9 -13.22 2.78 8.18
CA GLU A 9 -14.39 3.50 7.67
C GLU A 9 -14.32 5.00 8.01
N GLU A 10 -13.92 5.36 9.23
CA GLU A 10 -13.68 6.75 9.64
C GLU A 10 -12.56 7.42 8.80
N ALA A 11 -11.59 6.63 8.32
CA ALA A 11 -10.50 7.13 7.50
C ALA A 11 -10.85 7.43 6.03
N ARG A 12 -12.02 6.99 5.52
CA ARG A 12 -12.43 7.17 4.11
C ARG A 12 -12.69 8.62 3.71
N GLU A 13 -12.80 9.55 4.64
CA GLU A 13 -13.29 10.91 4.38
C GLU A 13 -12.21 11.91 3.92
N GLY A 14 -10.92 11.52 3.96
CA GLY A 14 -9.79 12.33 3.48
C GLY A 14 -8.84 11.53 2.59
N ARG A 15 -8.44 12.08 1.43
CA ARG A 15 -7.46 11.45 0.54
C ARG A 15 -6.09 11.38 1.23
N GLY A 16 -5.83 10.31 1.98
CA GLY A 16 -4.58 10.11 2.72
C GLY A 16 -4.72 9.99 4.23
N LEU A 17 -5.93 9.83 4.78
CA LEU A 17 -6.08 9.51 6.20
C LEU A 17 -5.77 8.01 6.43
N GLY A 18 -4.88 7.72 7.38
CA GLY A 18 -4.52 6.35 7.76
C GLY A 18 -4.66 6.11 9.26
N VAL A 19 -5.10 4.91 9.65
CA VAL A 19 -5.18 4.49 11.06
C VAL A 19 -3.84 3.90 11.50
N LEU A 20 -3.30 4.37 12.62
CA LEU A 20 -2.07 3.89 13.23
C LEU A 20 -2.31 2.84 14.31
N GLY A 21 -3.45 2.93 15.00
CA GLY A 21 -3.68 2.16 16.22
C GLY A 21 -5.00 2.51 16.89
N ALA A 22 -5.26 1.84 18.00
CA ALA A 22 -6.27 2.26 18.97
C ALA A 22 -5.55 2.69 20.25
N GLY A 23 -5.93 3.84 20.79
CA GLY A 23 -5.49 4.35 22.08
C GLY A 23 -6.65 4.46 23.07
N PRO A 24 -6.38 4.92 24.31
CA PRO A 24 -7.41 5.14 25.32
C PRO A 24 -8.46 6.17 24.88
N GLU A 25 -8.05 7.14 24.06
CA GLU A 25 -8.92 8.20 23.50
C GLU A 25 -9.63 7.79 22.20
N GLY A 26 -9.52 6.52 21.80
CA GLY A 26 -10.04 6.02 20.53
C GLY A 26 -8.97 5.83 19.45
N PRO A 27 -9.38 5.69 18.18
CA PRO A 27 -8.45 5.44 17.08
C PRO A 27 -7.46 6.59 16.88
N ALA A 28 -6.18 6.24 16.65
CA ALA A 28 -5.14 7.20 16.31
C ALA A 28 -4.97 7.26 14.79
N HIS A 29 -5.03 8.47 14.22
CA HIS A 29 -4.95 8.69 12.78
C HIS A 29 -3.74 9.54 12.38
N VAL A 30 -3.34 9.40 11.12
CA VAL A 30 -2.40 10.29 10.43
C VAL A 30 -3.06 10.83 9.17
N ASP A 31 -2.97 12.14 8.95
CA ASP A 31 -3.41 12.80 7.71
C ASP A 31 -2.20 13.10 6.82
N LEU A 32 -2.05 12.32 5.75
CA LEU A 32 -0.99 12.48 4.75
C LEU A 32 -1.44 13.31 3.53
N GLY A 33 -2.72 13.69 3.48
CA GLY A 33 -3.30 14.55 2.44
C GLY A 33 -3.37 16.02 2.83
N GLY A 34 -3.15 16.32 4.12
CA GLY A 34 -3.22 17.66 4.70
C GLY A 34 -2.03 18.57 4.38
N ALA A 35 -1.98 19.71 5.07
CA ALA A 35 -1.02 20.80 4.82
C ALA A 35 0.46 20.39 4.97
N GLN A 36 0.72 19.31 5.72
CA GLN A 36 2.05 18.78 6.03
C GLN A 36 2.61 17.89 4.91
N GLY A 37 1.77 17.50 3.93
CA GLY A 37 2.18 16.70 2.78
C GLY A 37 2.35 15.19 3.07
N PRO A 38 2.72 14.40 2.06
CA PRO A 38 2.58 12.93 2.05
C PRO A 38 3.76 12.20 2.74
N HIS A 39 4.36 12.82 3.76
CA HIS A 39 5.59 12.33 4.37
C HIS A 39 5.39 11.98 5.84
N LEU A 40 5.94 10.81 6.23
CA LEU A 40 5.89 10.30 7.59
C LEU A 40 7.27 9.76 7.97
N ILE A 41 7.72 10.07 9.19
CA ILE A 41 8.93 9.53 9.80
C ILE A 41 8.52 8.67 11.00
N ILE A 42 9.07 7.46 11.09
CA ILE A 42 8.81 6.52 12.20
C ILE A 42 10.13 6.05 12.82
N GLU A 43 10.34 6.38 14.08
CA GLU A 43 11.52 6.00 14.85
C GLU A 43 11.17 5.05 16.00
N GLY A 44 12.15 4.26 16.43
CA GLY A 44 11.99 3.33 17.54
C GLY A 44 13.09 2.28 17.63
N PRO A 45 13.35 1.73 18.84
CA PRO A 45 14.37 0.70 19.06
C PRO A 45 14.03 -0.61 18.34
N ALA A 46 14.99 -1.55 18.30
CA ALA A 46 14.73 -2.90 17.80
C ALA A 46 13.60 -3.56 18.61
N GLY A 47 12.68 -4.25 17.92
CA GLY A 47 11.51 -4.88 18.55
C GLY A 47 10.33 -3.96 18.86
N SER A 48 10.41 -2.65 18.55
CA SER A 48 9.31 -1.69 18.78
C SER A 48 8.05 -1.88 17.91
N GLY A 49 8.09 -2.78 16.93
CA GLY A 49 6.94 -3.04 16.06
C GLY A 49 6.79 -2.10 14.86
N ARG A 50 7.80 -1.27 14.52
CA ARG A 50 7.77 -0.37 13.35
C ARG A 50 7.33 -1.04 12.05
N THR A 51 7.79 -2.26 11.79
CA THR A 51 7.40 -3.04 10.60
C THR A 51 5.91 -3.37 10.61
N GLU A 52 5.36 -3.73 11.77
CA GLU A 52 3.94 -4.05 11.90
C GLU A 52 3.08 -2.79 11.80
N LEU A 53 3.53 -1.69 12.41
CA LEU A 53 2.90 -0.38 12.25
C LEU A 53 2.84 0.04 10.77
N LEU A 54 3.94 -0.10 10.02
CA LEU A 54 3.97 0.23 8.59
C LEU A 54 3.04 -0.68 7.77
N ARG A 55 2.96 -1.98 8.08
CA ARG A 55 2.01 -2.89 7.41
C ARG A 55 0.56 -2.52 7.69
N ALA A 56 0.24 -2.22 8.95
CA ALA A 56 -1.10 -1.82 9.35
C ALA A 56 -1.51 -0.49 8.70
N LEU A 57 -0.60 0.48 8.64
CA LEU A 57 -0.81 1.75 7.95
C LEU A 57 -1.02 1.55 6.45
N ALA A 58 -0.20 0.75 5.79
CA ALA A 58 -0.36 0.43 4.37
C ALA A 58 -1.72 -0.22 4.08
N ALA A 59 -2.13 -1.18 4.93
CA ALA A 59 -3.45 -1.81 4.83
C ALA A 59 -4.59 -0.81 5.05
N SER A 60 -4.46 0.10 6.01
CA SER A 60 -5.44 1.16 6.26
C SER A 60 -5.60 2.11 5.07
N LEU A 61 -4.50 2.56 4.48
CA LEU A 61 -4.54 3.46 3.32
C LEU A 61 -5.14 2.76 2.10
N ALA A 62 -4.77 1.50 1.86
CA ALA A 62 -5.34 0.70 0.77
C ALA A 62 -6.85 0.46 0.94
N ALA A 63 -7.34 0.32 2.18
CA ALA A 63 -8.76 0.19 2.47
C ALA A 63 -9.55 1.49 2.26
N GLY A 64 -8.91 2.65 2.49
CA GLY A 64 -9.49 3.97 2.28
C GLY A 64 -9.45 4.45 0.82
N GLU A 65 -8.51 3.95 0.02
CA GLU A 65 -8.36 4.34 -1.39
C GLU A 65 -9.50 3.80 -2.27
N ARG A 66 -10.17 4.70 -3.00
CA ARG A 66 -11.03 4.30 -4.12
C ARG A 66 -10.16 4.14 -5.37
N PRO A 67 -10.01 2.92 -5.93
CA PRO A 67 -9.24 2.75 -7.15
C PRO A 67 -9.83 3.62 -8.27
N PRO A 68 -8.99 4.29 -9.07
CA PRO A 68 -9.49 5.02 -10.24
C PRO A 68 -10.20 4.04 -11.18
N PRO A 69 -11.19 4.50 -11.97
CA PRO A 69 -11.90 3.64 -12.91
C PRO A 69 -10.88 2.91 -13.79
N ALA A 70 -11.06 1.59 -13.91
CA ALA A 70 -10.19 0.73 -14.69
C ALA A 70 -10.12 1.26 -16.12
N ARG A 71 -9.02 1.94 -16.46
CA ARG A 71 -8.72 2.27 -17.85
C ARG A 71 -8.44 0.93 -18.52
N SER A 72 -9.32 0.49 -19.41
CA SER A 72 -9.23 -0.82 -20.06
C SER A 72 -7.85 -0.98 -20.69
N SER A 73 -6.99 -1.78 -20.06
CA SER A 73 -5.63 -2.06 -20.53
C SER A 73 -5.68 -3.17 -21.58
N SER A 74 -6.41 -2.95 -22.67
CA SER A 74 -6.39 -3.85 -23.83
C SER A 74 -5.06 -3.79 -24.60
N SER A 75 -4.14 -2.90 -24.22
CA SER A 75 -2.79 -2.80 -24.80
C SER A 75 -1.70 -3.55 -24.01
N TRP A 76 -2.05 -4.23 -22.91
CA TRP A 76 -1.09 -5.03 -22.13
C TRP A 76 -1.01 -6.49 -22.60
N THR A 77 -1.18 -6.73 -23.89
CA THR A 77 -0.85 -8.03 -24.51
C THR A 77 0.64 -8.06 -24.84
N ALA A 78 1.39 -8.64 -23.90
CA ALA A 78 2.54 -9.51 -24.15
C ALA A 78 3.48 -9.12 -25.32
N ARG A 79 4.47 -8.25 -25.04
CA ARG A 79 5.77 -8.40 -25.71
C ARG A 79 6.51 -9.56 -25.03
N ALA A 80 6.15 -10.79 -25.40
CA ALA A 80 6.97 -11.96 -25.10
C ALA A 80 8.38 -11.70 -25.67
N PRO A 81 9.48 -11.93 -24.91
CA PRO A 81 10.81 -11.85 -25.47
C PRO A 81 10.96 -12.94 -26.53
N SER A 82 11.17 -12.54 -27.78
CA SER A 82 11.49 -13.45 -28.87
C SER A 82 12.77 -14.21 -28.54
N ARG A 83 12.67 -15.49 -28.19
CA ARG A 83 13.81 -16.41 -28.22
C ARG A 83 14.21 -16.69 -29.68
N ARG A 84 15.06 -15.82 -30.25
CA ARG A 84 16.05 -16.14 -31.31
C ARG A 84 17.42 -16.04 -30.62
N ALA A 85 18.36 -16.96 -30.68
CA ALA A 85 18.49 -18.23 -31.38
C ALA A 85 19.30 -19.15 -30.45
N ARG A 86 18.90 -20.43 -30.34
CA ARG A 86 19.84 -21.46 -29.90
C ARG A 86 20.76 -21.71 -31.09
N GLY A 87 22.03 -21.36 -30.93
CA GLY A 87 23.09 -21.79 -31.84
C GLY A 87 23.08 -23.31 -31.92
N SER A 88 22.94 -23.80 -33.14
CA SER A 88 23.22 -25.18 -33.50
C SER A 88 24.73 -25.33 -33.57
N ALA A 89 25.31 -26.11 -32.66
CA ALA A 89 26.70 -26.54 -32.73
C ALA A 89 26.77 -28.05 -32.49
N CYS A 90 27.47 -28.72 -33.42
CA CYS A 90 28.00 -30.08 -33.39
C CYS A 90 27.02 -31.27 -33.36
N ALA A 91 26.74 -31.80 -34.55
CA ALA A 91 26.91 -33.23 -34.83
C ALA A 91 27.02 -33.42 -36.35
N LEU A 92 28.25 -33.58 -36.84
CA LEU A 92 28.73 -34.46 -37.90
C LEU A 92 30.22 -34.18 -38.12
#